data_AF-A0A0A0I5F2-F1
#
_entry.id   AF-A0A0A0I5F2-F1
#
_cell.length_a   1.000
_cell.length_b   1.000
_cell.length_c   1.000
_cell.angle_alpha   90.00
_cell.angle_beta   90.00
_cell.angle_gamma   90.00
#
_symmetry.space_group_name_H-M   'P 1'
#
loop_
_entity.id
_entity.type
_entity.pdbx_description
1 polymer ?
#
loop_
_entity_poly.entity_id
_entity_poly.type
_entity_poly.pdbx_seq_one_letter_code
_entity_poly.pdbx_strand_id
1 'polypeptide(L)'
;MRKFDKFIDDFLDKSGINDFDKKDLKDEIRDHLMLLKLDYINKGYSESDAIRLSIKDFGKDNSIGKEVRKNLPSKNKAMILSKKDKVKCIIYMFLSYFLFIFLSETVFEISHKTILFNVLLGIIPSLVGFIYMNIKMISDKNKVYNLKIILLIYFIIEKLIMSCFALISGYILRGKLIVGIQVKSSYMFNNIYISSYIIFSVVIIITQTCLDKNKIIDIKSPYSSKSSSVIVGGISIILMISYYLFPNKWYFIHCLIEKIIHSDIEVVSKNLLFIFINNKIIIPNVGLMLFIYLVNKKVNGMISLRRY
;
A
#
# COMPACT_ATOMS: atom_id res chain seq x y z
N MET A 1 22.90 34.38 -9.70
CA MET A 1 21.61 33.66 -9.80
C MET A 1 21.76 32.14 -9.94
N ARG A 2 22.45 31.59 -10.96
CA ARG A 2 22.62 30.12 -11.12
C ARG A 2 23.09 29.35 -9.86
N LYS A 3 23.93 29.96 -9.01
CA LYS A 3 24.41 29.36 -7.75
C LYS A 3 23.29 29.21 -6.69
N PHE A 4 22.37 30.16 -6.59
CA PHE A 4 21.20 30.05 -5.72
C PHE A 4 20.23 29.01 -6.25
N ASP A 5 19.90 29.05 -7.54
CA ASP A 5 18.97 28.10 -8.13
C ASP A 5 19.45 26.65 -7.93
N LYS A 6 20.75 26.40 -8.16
CA LYS A 6 21.38 25.08 -7.91
C LYS A 6 21.33 24.67 -6.43
N PHE A 7 21.62 25.59 -5.51
CA PHE A 7 21.53 25.31 -4.07
C PHE A 7 20.10 25.00 -3.64
N ILE A 8 19.11 25.76 -4.11
CA ILE A 8 17.70 25.55 -3.80
C ILE A 8 17.24 24.19 -4.33
N ASP A 9 17.58 23.86 -5.57
CA ASP A 9 17.23 22.57 -6.15
C ASP A 9 17.89 21.42 -5.35
N ASP A 10 19.17 21.52 -4.99
CA ASP A 10 19.86 20.52 -4.14
C ASP A 10 19.28 20.44 -2.71
N PHE A 11 18.82 21.57 -2.16
CA PHE A 11 18.21 21.67 -0.83
C PHE A 11 16.82 21.02 -0.79
N LEU A 12 16.03 21.26 -1.84
CA LEU A 12 14.66 20.75 -2.01
C LEU A 12 14.61 19.28 -2.47
N ASP A 13 15.56 18.85 -3.31
CA ASP A 13 15.64 17.46 -3.80
C ASP A 13 15.95 16.47 -2.66
N LYS A 14 16.75 16.90 -1.68
CA LYS A 14 17.01 16.10 -0.47
C LYS A 14 15.79 15.97 0.44
N SER A 15 14.80 16.85 0.30
CA SER A 15 13.68 16.95 1.22
C SER A 15 12.41 16.20 0.79
N GLY A 16 12.33 15.71 -0.46
CA GLY A 16 11.25 14.83 -0.92
C GLY A 16 9.87 15.50 -0.96
N ILE A 17 9.85 16.78 -1.32
CA ILE A 17 8.67 17.64 -1.41
C ILE A 17 7.97 17.39 -2.77
N ASN A 18 6.65 17.57 -2.84
CA ASN A 18 5.92 17.44 -4.11
C ASN A 18 6.23 18.63 -5.04
N ASP A 19 6.00 18.50 -6.35
CA ASP A 19 6.41 19.50 -7.34
C ASP A 19 5.75 20.88 -7.15
N PHE A 20 4.56 20.93 -6.55
CA PHE A 20 3.82 22.18 -6.31
C PHE A 20 4.42 22.94 -5.12
N ASP A 21 4.52 22.28 -3.96
CA ASP A 21 5.15 22.84 -2.77
C ASP A 21 6.63 23.15 -3.03
N LYS A 22 7.29 22.38 -3.91
CA LYS A 22 8.67 22.65 -4.35
C LYS A 22 8.78 23.97 -5.10
N LYS A 23 7.76 24.35 -5.87
CA LYS A 23 7.74 25.62 -6.61
C LYS A 23 7.52 26.80 -5.67
N ASP A 24 6.49 26.72 -4.81
CA ASP A 24 6.17 27.80 -3.87
C ASP A 24 7.34 28.03 -2.89
N LEU A 25 7.92 26.94 -2.37
CA LEU A 25 9.04 27.03 -1.45
C LEU A 25 10.35 27.45 -2.14
N LYS A 26 10.49 27.19 -3.45
CA LYS A 26 11.64 27.66 -4.22
C LYS A 26 11.65 29.18 -4.30
N ASP A 27 10.49 29.80 -4.49
CA ASP A 27 10.37 31.26 -4.53
C ASP A 27 10.63 31.86 -3.12
N GLU A 28 10.06 31.29 -2.07
CA GLU A 28 10.29 31.77 -0.68
C GLU A 28 11.77 31.67 -0.25
N ILE A 29 12.43 30.53 -0.51
CA ILE A 29 13.85 30.36 -0.20
C ILE A 29 14.70 31.32 -1.03
N ARG A 30 14.32 31.56 -2.29
CA ARG A 30 15.04 32.50 -3.17
C ARG A 30 14.97 33.92 -2.63
N ASP A 31 13.81 34.36 -2.16
CA ASP A 31 13.64 35.70 -1.59
C ASP A 31 14.50 35.87 -0.34
N HIS A 32 14.53 34.89 0.56
CA HIS A 32 15.42 34.90 1.73
C HIS A 32 16.90 34.95 1.37
N LEU A 33 17.33 34.16 0.38
CA LEU A 33 18.73 34.19 -0.09
C LEU A 33 19.10 35.53 -0.74
N MET A 34 18.15 36.18 -1.42
CA MET A 34 18.36 37.51 -2.01
C MET A 34 18.46 38.60 -0.94
N LEU A 35 17.65 38.54 0.12
CA LEU A 35 17.76 39.43 1.27
C LEU A 35 19.12 39.28 1.97
N LEU A 36 19.55 38.05 2.25
CA LEU A 36 20.89 37.79 2.82
C LEU A 36 22.01 38.31 1.91
N LYS A 37 21.86 38.17 0.57
CA LYS A 37 22.84 38.70 -0.39
C LYS A 37 22.96 40.21 -0.25
N LEU A 38 21.84 40.92 -0.19
CA LEU A 38 21.80 42.37 -0.04
C LEU A 38 22.46 42.82 1.27
N ASP A 39 22.17 42.13 2.38
CA ASP A 39 22.81 42.42 3.67
C ASP A 39 24.34 42.29 3.60
N TYR A 40 24.85 41.27 2.90
CA TYR A 40 26.29 41.10 2.72
C TYR A 40 26.89 42.15 1.78
N ILE A 41 26.19 42.53 0.72
CA ILE A 41 26.64 43.64 -0.15
C ILE A 41 26.71 44.94 0.67
N ASN A 42 25.70 45.23 1.49
CA ASN A 42 25.66 46.41 2.35
C ASN A 42 26.79 46.41 3.41
N LYS A 43 27.28 45.23 3.80
CA LYS A 43 28.45 45.06 4.68
C LYS A 43 29.79 45.20 3.94
N GLY A 44 29.79 45.52 2.64
CA GLY A 44 30.98 45.76 1.84
C GLY A 44 31.59 44.51 1.19
N TYR A 45 30.89 43.37 1.20
CA TYR A 45 31.36 42.16 0.51
C TYR A 45 31.16 42.25 -1.00
N SER A 46 32.05 41.61 -1.76
CA SER A 46 31.85 41.41 -3.20
C SER A 46 30.57 40.62 -3.45
N GLU A 47 29.91 40.81 -4.59
CA GLU A 47 28.70 40.04 -4.91
C GLU A 47 28.97 38.52 -4.88
N SER A 48 30.17 38.11 -5.30
CA SER A 48 30.57 36.70 -5.28
C SER A 48 30.67 36.13 -3.87
N ASP A 49 31.18 36.92 -2.92
CA ASP A 49 31.30 36.56 -1.51
C ASP A 49 29.95 36.61 -0.79
N ALA A 50 29.13 37.62 -1.09
CA ALA A 50 27.77 37.75 -0.58
C ALA A 50 26.91 36.53 -0.93
N ILE A 51 26.98 36.05 -2.18
CA ILE A 51 26.27 34.83 -2.61
C ILE A 51 26.76 33.60 -1.83
N ARG A 52 28.08 33.45 -1.66
CA ARG A 52 28.68 32.32 -0.93
C ARG A 52 28.28 32.32 0.55
N LEU A 53 28.32 33.48 1.20
CA LEU A 53 27.95 33.66 2.60
C LEU A 53 26.46 33.43 2.83
N SER A 54 25.60 33.94 1.94
CA SER A 54 24.14 33.71 1.99
C SER A 54 23.79 32.23 1.97
N ILE A 55 24.39 31.46 1.05
CA ILE A 55 24.20 29.99 0.99
C ILE A 55 24.71 29.32 2.27
N LYS A 56 25.90 29.71 2.74
CA LYS A 56 26.53 29.12 3.92
C LYS A 56 25.67 29.33 5.17
N ASP A 57 25.15 30.53 5.37
CA ASP A 57 24.37 30.83 6.57
C ASP A 57 22.95 30.30 6.48
N PHE A 58 22.31 30.33 5.32
CA PHE A 58 21.03 29.65 5.12
C PHE A 58 21.15 28.13 5.34
N GLY A 59 22.29 27.52 5.01
CA GLY A 59 22.52 26.07 5.13
C GLY A 59 22.99 25.55 6.50
N LYS A 60 23.34 26.42 7.46
CA LYS A 60 23.82 26.00 8.80
C LYS A 60 22.68 25.45 9.68
N ASP A 61 22.99 24.48 10.53
CA ASP A 61 22.03 23.78 11.40
C ASP A 61 21.38 24.65 12.50
N ASN A 62 21.71 25.93 12.60
CA ASN A 62 21.14 26.90 13.55
C ASN A 62 20.44 28.09 12.87
N SER A 63 20.14 28.01 11.57
CA SER A 63 19.54 29.12 10.82
C SER A 63 18.12 28.82 10.32
N ILE A 64 17.54 29.82 9.64
CA ILE A 64 16.22 29.77 8.96
C ILE A 64 16.06 28.49 8.13
N GLY A 65 17.14 27.98 7.50
CA GLY A 65 17.06 26.75 6.72
C GLY A 65 16.65 25.51 7.53
N LYS A 66 16.91 25.46 8.83
CA LYS A 66 16.42 24.38 9.71
C LYS A 66 14.93 24.52 10.00
N GLU A 67 14.45 25.73 10.21
CA GLU A 67 13.05 25.99 10.47
C GLU A 67 12.20 25.72 9.23
N VAL A 68 12.68 26.17 8.06
CA VAL A 68 12.12 25.80 6.76
C VAL A 68 12.11 24.27 6.62
N ARG A 69 13.23 23.58 6.86
CA ARG A 69 13.30 22.09 6.83
C ARG A 69 12.33 21.40 7.78
N LYS A 70 12.15 21.94 8.99
CA LYS A 70 11.28 21.38 10.02
C LYS A 70 9.81 21.58 9.69
N ASN A 71 9.49 22.67 9.00
CA ASN A 71 8.14 23.03 8.58
C ASN A 71 7.81 22.55 7.15
N LEU A 72 8.76 21.88 6.49
CA LEU A 72 8.51 21.25 5.20
C LEU A 72 7.31 20.30 5.30
N PRO A 73 6.32 20.43 4.39
CA PRO A 73 5.19 19.53 4.37
C PRO A 73 5.68 18.08 4.28
N SER A 74 5.21 17.24 5.21
CA SER A 74 5.70 15.88 5.39
C SER A 74 5.56 15.07 4.09
N LYS A 75 6.70 14.83 3.43
CA LYS A 75 7.15 13.82 2.44
C LYS A 75 6.20 12.99 1.57
N ASN A 76 4.89 13.11 1.65
CA ASN A 76 4.00 12.16 0.99
C ASN A 76 2.61 12.67 0.67
N LYS A 77 2.13 13.78 1.22
CA LYS A 77 0.76 14.20 0.95
C LYS A 77 0.67 14.98 -0.37
N ALA A 78 -0.26 14.59 -1.23
CA ALA A 78 -0.52 15.19 -2.53
C ALA A 78 -1.88 15.89 -2.52
N MET A 79 -1.98 17.03 -3.23
CA MET A 79 -3.27 17.72 -3.42
C MET A 79 -4.17 16.95 -4.41
N ILE A 80 -3.56 16.31 -5.41
CA ILE A 80 -4.22 15.46 -6.41
C ILE A 80 -3.55 14.09 -6.41
N LEU A 81 -4.35 13.03 -6.29
CA LEU A 81 -3.84 11.67 -6.27
C LEU A 81 -3.45 11.22 -7.69
N SER A 82 -2.18 10.87 -7.90
CA SER A 82 -1.67 10.41 -9.19
C SER A 82 -2.32 9.09 -9.62
N LYS A 83 -2.37 8.81 -10.94
CA LYS A 83 -2.85 7.51 -11.45
C LYS A 83 -2.08 6.33 -10.82
N LYS A 84 -0.77 6.48 -10.63
CA LYS A 84 0.08 5.46 -10.00
C LYS A 84 -0.33 5.20 -8.55
N ASP A 85 -0.66 6.23 -7.79
CA ASP A 85 -1.07 6.09 -6.39
C ASP A 85 -2.48 5.50 -6.25
N LYS A 86 -3.38 5.80 -7.19
CA LYS A 86 -4.70 5.14 -7.29
C LYS A 86 -4.55 3.63 -7.49
N VAL A 87 -3.69 3.22 -8.43
CA VAL A 87 -3.40 1.81 -8.69
C VAL A 87 -2.78 1.14 -7.46
N LYS A 88 -1.81 1.77 -6.79
CA LYS A 88 -1.22 1.25 -5.54
C LYS A 88 -2.27 1.05 -4.45
N CYS A 89 -3.18 2.00 -4.28
CA CYS A 89 -4.26 1.90 -3.30
C CYS A 89 -5.13 0.67 -3.59
N ILE A 90 -5.57 0.49 -4.84
CA ILE A 90 -6.39 -0.65 -5.26
C ILE A 90 -5.64 -1.97 -5.03
N ILE A 91 -4.34 -2.04 -5.35
CA ILE A 91 -3.51 -3.22 -5.08
C ILE A 91 -3.47 -3.53 -3.58
N TYR A 92 -3.30 -2.53 -2.71
CA TYR A 92 -3.32 -2.74 -1.26
C TYR A 92 -4.68 -3.22 -0.74
N MET A 93 -5.77 -2.70 -1.30
CA MET A 93 -7.12 -3.20 -0.98
C MET A 93 -7.27 -4.68 -1.35
N PHE A 94 -6.85 -5.10 -2.55
CA PHE A 94 -6.83 -6.51 -2.94
C PHE A 94 -5.91 -7.36 -2.06
N LEU A 95 -4.72 -6.86 -1.72
CA LEU A 95 -3.81 -7.56 -0.84
C LEU A 95 -4.46 -7.85 0.52
N SER A 96 -5.14 -6.84 1.09
CA SER A 96 -5.85 -6.99 2.36
C SER A 96 -7.05 -7.92 2.27
N TYR A 97 -7.76 -7.92 1.14
CA TYR A 97 -8.86 -8.83 0.86
C TYR A 97 -8.38 -10.28 0.87
N PHE A 98 -7.35 -10.61 0.09
CA PHE A 98 -6.82 -11.98 0.04
C PHE A 98 -6.15 -12.40 1.34
N LEU A 99 -5.45 -11.48 2.01
CA LEU A 99 -4.87 -11.74 3.33
C LEU A 99 -5.96 -12.06 4.36
N PHE A 100 -7.10 -11.35 4.34
CA PHE A 100 -8.20 -11.65 5.24
C PHE A 100 -8.83 -13.01 4.94
N ILE A 101 -9.08 -13.35 3.66
CA ILE A 101 -9.56 -14.69 3.29
C ILE A 101 -8.61 -15.75 3.85
N PHE A 102 -7.31 -15.57 3.63
CA PHE A 102 -6.29 -16.48 4.12
C PHE A 102 -6.32 -16.64 5.66
N LEU A 103 -6.29 -15.53 6.40
CA LEU A 103 -6.29 -15.53 7.86
C LEU A 103 -7.60 -16.09 8.43
N SER A 104 -8.73 -15.80 7.78
CA SER A 104 -10.04 -16.30 8.20
C SER A 104 -10.13 -17.82 8.15
N GLU A 105 -9.55 -18.44 7.12
CA GLU A 105 -9.55 -19.90 6.95
C GLU A 105 -8.50 -20.57 7.84
N THR A 106 -7.30 -19.99 7.95
CA THR A 106 -6.14 -20.66 8.55
C THR A 106 -5.91 -20.36 10.02
N VAL A 107 -6.33 -19.18 10.50
CA VAL A 107 -6.04 -18.72 11.87
C VAL A 107 -7.32 -18.61 12.68
N PHE A 108 -8.36 -18.03 12.09
CA PHE A 108 -9.60 -17.74 12.81
C PHE A 108 -10.68 -18.81 12.65
N GLU A 109 -10.48 -19.78 11.74
CA GLU A 109 -11.42 -20.85 11.43
C GLU A 109 -12.87 -20.34 11.17
N ILE A 110 -12.99 -19.14 10.59
CA ILE A 110 -14.28 -18.50 10.32
C ILE A 110 -14.85 -19.10 9.03
N SER A 111 -15.97 -19.82 9.16
CA SER A 111 -16.67 -20.35 8.00
C SER A 111 -17.10 -19.26 7.01
N HIS A 112 -16.81 -19.49 5.71
CA HIS A 112 -17.16 -18.58 4.62
C HIS A 112 -18.67 -18.32 4.46
N LYS A 113 -19.53 -19.18 5.03
CA LYS A 113 -20.98 -19.03 4.97
C LYS A 113 -21.52 -18.05 6.02
N THR A 114 -20.70 -17.65 6.99
CA THR A 114 -21.15 -16.78 8.07
C THR A 114 -21.39 -15.34 7.60
N ILE A 115 -22.36 -14.67 8.23
CA ILE A 115 -22.60 -13.24 8.02
C ILE A 115 -21.34 -12.45 8.36
N LEU A 116 -20.68 -12.79 9.48
CA LEU A 116 -19.46 -12.14 9.96
C LEU A 116 -18.35 -12.13 8.90
N PHE A 117 -18.08 -13.27 8.25
CA PHE A 117 -17.08 -13.35 7.20
C PHE A 117 -17.37 -12.39 6.04
N ASN A 118 -18.62 -12.37 5.57
CA ASN A 118 -19.04 -11.52 4.47
C ASN A 118 -18.93 -10.03 4.81
N VAL A 119 -19.33 -9.65 6.02
CA VAL A 119 -19.23 -8.28 6.52
C VAL A 119 -17.77 -7.83 6.63
N LEU A 120 -16.92 -8.65 7.26
CA LEU A 120 -15.50 -8.32 7.44
C LEU A 120 -14.74 -8.25 6.11
N LEU A 121 -15.06 -9.11 5.14
CA LEU A 121 -14.41 -9.07 3.83
C LEU A 121 -14.72 -7.78 3.06
N GLY A 122 -15.90 -7.17 3.27
CA GLY A 122 -16.21 -5.85 2.72
C GLY A 122 -15.53 -4.70 3.48
N ILE A 123 -15.48 -4.80 4.81
CA ILE A 123 -14.95 -3.76 5.70
C ILE A 123 -13.44 -3.55 5.53
N ILE A 124 -12.67 -4.64 5.56
CA ILE A 124 -11.20 -4.58 5.65
C ILE A 124 -10.56 -3.85 4.45
N PRO A 125 -10.89 -4.18 3.19
CA PRO A 125 -10.35 -3.45 2.05
C PRO A 125 -10.78 -1.98 2.03
N SER A 126 -12.02 -1.70 2.44
CA SER A 126 -12.54 -0.33 2.51
C SER A 126 -11.78 0.53 3.51
N LEU A 127 -11.46 -0.03 4.69
CA LEU A 127 -10.61 0.62 5.70
C LEU A 127 -9.20 0.90 5.17
N VAL A 128 -8.60 -0.04 4.43
CA VAL A 128 -7.28 0.17 3.82
C VAL A 128 -7.32 1.33 2.82
N GLY A 129 -8.36 1.41 1.98
CA GLY A 129 -8.57 2.53 1.07
C GLY A 129 -8.69 3.88 1.81
N PHE A 130 -9.49 3.91 2.88
CA PHE A 130 -9.67 5.08 3.73
C PHE A 130 -8.36 5.54 4.39
N ILE A 131 -7.61 4.61 5.00
CA ILE A 131 -6.32 4.91 5.65
C ILE A 131 -5.32 5.43 4.61
N TYR A 132 -5.26 4.81 3.43
CA TYR A 132 -4.36 5.24 2.36
C TYR A 132 -4.65 6.67 1.92
N MET A 133 -5.94 7.05 1.73
CA MET A 133 -6.31 8.42 1.37
C MET A 133 -5.84 9.43 2.44
N ASN A 134 -6.08 9.13 3.71
CA ASN A 134 -5.71 10.04 4.81
C ASN A 134 -4.19 10.19 4.96
N ILE A 135 -3.42 9.14 4.66
CA ILE A 135 -1.95 9.20 4.65
C ILE A 135 -1.44 10.00 3.44
N LYS A 136 -2.08 9.87 2.27
CA LYS A 136 -1.57 10.40 1.01
C LYS A 136 -2.12 11.73 0.55
N MET A 137 -3.16 12.28 1.17
CA MET A 137 -3.81 13.49 0.67
C MET A 137 -3.86 14.62 1.69
N ILE A 138 -3.63 15.86 1.23
CA ILE A 138 -3.78 17.09 2.03
C ILE A 138 -5.21 17.62 1.92
N SER A 139 -5.70 17.74 0.68
CA SER A 139 -6.98 18.39 0.41
C SER A 139 -8.17 17.51 0.77
N ASP A 140 -8.91 17.96 1.77
CA ASP A 140 -10.12 17.33 2.31
C ASP A 140 -11.21 17.11 1.24
N LYS A 141 -11.54 18.14 0.46
CA LYS A 141 -12.52 18.02 -0.63
C LYS A 141 -12.10 16.97 -1.66
N ASN A 142 -10.81 16.86 -1.94
CA ASN A 142 -10.28 15.86 -2.87
C ASN A 142 -10.18 14.46 -2.25
N LYS A 143 -10.03 14.32 -0.92
CA LYS A 143 -10.05 13.02 -0.22
C LYS A 143 -11.39 12.32 -0.43
N VAL A 144 -12.50 12.99 -0.14
CA VAL A 144 -13.84 12.42 -0.29
C VAL A 144 -14.11 11.99 -1.73
N TYR A 145 -13.75 12.83 -2.70
CA TYR A 145 -13.93 12.52 -4.12
C TYR A 145 -13.10 11.31 -4.57
N ASN A 146 -11.80 11.27 -4.22
CA ASN A 146 -10.94 10.15 -4.60
C ASN A 146 -11.30 8.86 -3.87
N LEU A 147 -11.72 8.94 -2.60
CA LEU A 147 -12.19 7.80 -1.84
C LEU A 147 -13.44 7.17 -2.47
N LYS A 148 -14.43 7.98 -2.85
CA LYS A 148 -15.63 7.53 -3.58
C LYS A 148 -15.26 6.77 -4.85
N ILE A 149 -14.38 7.35 -5.66
CA ILE A 149 -13.93 6.74 -6.92
C ILE A 149 -13.19 5.43 -6.66
N ILE A 150 -12.28 5.39 -5.70
CA ILE A 150 -11.47 4.19 -5.43
C ILE A 150 -12.32 3.06 -4.88
N LEU A 151 -13.26 3.33 -3.96
CA LEU A 151 -14.18 2.32 -3.45
C LEU A 151 -15.07 1.76 -4.57
N LEU A 152 -15.55 2.62 -5.48
CA LEU A 152 -16.36 2.19 -6.63
C LEU A 152 -15.54 1.34 -7.61
N ILE A 153 -14.36 1.82 -8.01
CA ILE A 153 -13.48 1.11 -8.95
C ILE A 153 -13.06 -0.23 -8.36
N TYR A 154 -12.66 -0.27 -7.08
CA TYR A 154 -12.29 -1.51 -6.41
C TYR A 154 -13.44 -2.52 -6.44
N PHE A 155 -14.66 -2.10 -6.11
CA PHE A 155 -15.83 -2.99 -6.14
C PHE A 155 -16.09 -3.57 -7.53
N ILE A 156 -16.04 -2.73 -8.57
CA ILE A 156 -16.23 -3.18 -9.96
C ILE A 156 -15.13 -4.18 -10.36
N ILE A 157 -13.87 -3.85 -10.11
CA ILE A 157 -12.74 -4.72 -10.45
C ILE A 157 -12.82 -6.03 -9.66
N GLU A 158 -13.19 -5.99 -8.39
CA GLU A 158 -13.34 -7.19 -7.56
C GLU A 158 -14.40 -8.12 -8.15
N LYS A 159 -15.56 -7.59 -8.52
CA LYS A 159 -16.62 -8.39 -9.16
C LYS A 159 -16.21 -8.95 -10.51
N LEU A 160 -15.45 -8.20 -11.32
CA LEU A 160 -14.91 -8.69 -12.59
C LEU A 160 -13.88 -9.81 -12.39
N ILE A 161 -12.92 -9.61 -11.49
CA ILE A 161 -11.87 -10.61 -11.18
C ILE A 161 -12.52 -11.88 -10.64
N MET A 162 -13.44 -11.74 -9.68
CA MET A 162 -14.16 -12.87 -9.13
C MET A 162 -14.94 -13.58 -10.24
N SER A 163 -15.76 -12.88 -11.02
CA SER A 163 -16.51 -13.51 -12.12
C SER A 163 -15.60 -14.30 -13.07
N CYS A 164 -14.43 -13.77 -13.41
CA CYS A 164 -13.43 -14.47 -14.20
C CYS A 164 -12.94 -15.77 -13.53
N PHE A 165 -12.60 -15.71 -12.23
CA PHE A 165 -12.23 -16.91 -11.46
C PHE A 165 -13.35 -17.96 -11.42
N ALA A 166 -14.61 -17.55 -11.28
CA ALA A 166 -15.73 -18.49 -11.33
C ALA A 166 -15.82 -19.20 -12.68
N LEU A 167 -15.72 -18.45 -13.79
CA LEU A 167 -15.74 -19.02 -15.13
C LEU A 167 -14.60 -20.03 -15.34
N ILE A 168 -13.38 -19.67 -14.93
CA ILE A 168 -12.21 -20.55 -15.02
C ILE A 168 -12.42 -21.81 -14.16
N SER A 169 -12.86 -21.64 -12.92
CA SER A 169 -13.09 -22.78 -12.01
C SER A 169 -14.17 -23.73 -12.53
N GLY A 170 -15.27 -23.19 -13.06
CA GLY A 170 -16.36 -23.97 -13.65
C GLY A 170 -15.93 -24.73 -14.90
N TYR A 171 -15.09 -24.10 -15.73
CA TYR A 171 -14.51 -24.74 -16.91
C TYR A 171 -13.61 -25.92 -16.53
N ILE A 172 -12.71 -25.72 -15.56
CA ILE A 172 -11.76 -26.75 -15.12
C ILE A 172 -12.46 -27.93 -14.43
N LEU A 173 -13.43 -27.67 -13.54
CA LEU A 173 -14.01 -28.72 -12.69
C LEU A 173 -15.07 -29.60 -13.37
N ARG A 174 -15.77 -29.13 -14.41
CA ARG A 174 -16.98 -29.85 -14.89
C ARG A 174 -17.18 -29.97 -16.39
N GLY A 175 -16.25 -29.52 -17.24
CA GLY A 175 -16.21 -29.91 -18.66
C GLY A 175 -17.39 -29.50 -19.57
N LYS A 176 -18.52 -28.95 -19.08
CA LYS A 176 -19.59 -28.32 -19.88
C LYS A 176 -20.58 -27.52 -19.02
N LEU A 177 -20.85 -26.28 -19.46
CA LEU A 177 -22.11 -25.52 -19.44
C LEU A 177 -23.05 -25.45 -18.20
N ILE A 178 -22.67 -25.92 -17.01
CA ILE A 178 -23.40 -25.61 -15.75
C ILE A 178 -22.76 -24.40 -15.05
N VAL A 179 -22.38 -23.39 -15.82
CA VAL A 179 -21.64 -22.21 -15.34
C VAL A 179 -22.59 -21.18 -14.71
N GLY A 180 -23.82 -21.05 -15.21
CA GLY A 180 -24.77 -20.02 -14.77
C GLY A 180 -25.36 -20.22 -13.36
N ILE A 181 -25.56 -21.47 -12.93
CA ILE A 181 -26.21 -21.78 -11.65
C ILE A 181 -25.25 -21.53 -10.47
N GLN A 182 -23.95 -21.70 -10.69
CA GLN A 182 -22.96 -21.55 -9.61
C GLN A 182 -22.53 -20.10 -9.37
N VAL A 183 -22.58 -19.21 -10.38
CA VAL A 183 -22.23 -17.78 -10.23
C VAL A 183 -23.15 -17.05 -9.22
N LYS A 184 -24.44 -17.43 -9.14
CA LYS A 184 -25.36 -16.91 -8.12
C LYS A 184 -25.14 -17.49 -6.72
N SER A 185 -24.72 -18.76 -6.63
CA SER A 185 -24.51 -19.47 -5.34
C SER A 185 -23.11 -19.28 -4.75
N SER A 186 -22.15 -18.90 -5.59
CA SER A 186 -20.79 -18.62 -5.18
C SER A 186 -20.74 -17.23 -4.58
N TYR A 187 -19.81 -17.07 -3.64
CA TYR A 187 -19.44 -15.88 -2.90
C TYR A 187 -19.53 -14.52 -3.65
N MET A 188 -19.51 -14.53 -4.99
CA MET A 188 -19.40 -13.39 -5.89
C MET A 188 -20.55 -12.41 -5.85
N PHE A 189 -21.79 -12.90 -5.78
CA PHE A 189 -22.99 -12.07 -5.71
C PHE A 189 -23.75 -12.28 -4.40
N ASN A 190 -23.02 -12.51 -3.31
CA ASN A 190 -23.64 -12.59 -2.00
C ASN A 190 -24.24 -11.23 -1.63
N ASN A 191 -25.57 -11.16 -1.51
CA ASN A 191 -26.30 -9.95 -1.14
C ASN A 191 -25.84 -9.39 0.21
N ILE A 192 -25.42 -10.23 1.16
CA ILE A 192 -24.90 -9.80 2.46
C ILE A 192 -23.57 -9.06 2.27
N TYR A 193 -22.64 -9.62 1.49
CA TYR A 193 -21.38 -8.93 1.17
C TYR A 193 -21.65 -7.59 0.47
N ILE A 194 -22.47 -7.61 -0.60
CA ILE A 194 -22.75 -6.41 -1.39
C ILE A 194 -23.39 -5.32 -0.52
N SER A 195 -24.42 -5.66 0.26
CA SER A 195 -25.07 -4.71 1.17
C SER A 195 -24.10 -4.20 2.23
N SER A 196 -23.31 -5.06 2.86
CA SER A 196 -22.32 -4.64 3.86
C SER A 196 -21.26 -3.71 3.28
N TYR A 197 -20.78 -3.97 2.07
CA TYR A 197 -19.78 -3.15 1.40
C TYR A 197 -20.35 -1.77 1.07
N ILE A 198 -21.58 -1.70 0.55
CA ILE A 198 -22.25 -0.44 0.23
C ILE A 198 -22.49 0.38 1.51
N ILE A 199 -23.09 -0.24 2.54
CA ILE A 199 -23.38 0.43 3.83
C ILE A 199 -22.08 0.97 4.42
N PHE A 200 -21.03 0.15 4.46
CA PHE A 200 -19.77 0.55 5.07
C PHE A 200 -19.02 1.60 4.24
N SER A 201 -19.08 1.52 2.91
CA SER A 201 -18.54 2.57 2.03
C SER A 201 -19.21 3.92 2.31
N VAL A 202 -20.53 3.94 2.49
CA VAL A 202 -21.28 5.16 2.86
C VAL A 202 -20.83 5.67 4.23
N VAL A 203 -20.71 4.79 5.23
CA VAL A 203 -20.23 5.16 6.58
C VAL A 203 -18.83 5.75 6.51
N ILE A 204 -17.90 5.15 5.76
CA ILE A 204 -16.53 5.66 5.58
C ILE A 204 -16.53 7.04 4.91
N ILE A 205 -17.38 7.24 3.89
CA ILE A 205 -17.48 8.53 3.19
C ILE A 205 -18.04 9.63 4.12
N ILE A 206 -19.07 9.31 4.90
CA ILE A 206 -19.64 10.24 5.91
C ILE A 206 -18.58 10.56 6.97
N THR A 207 -17.89 9.54 7.47
CA THR A 207 -16.81 9.68 8.45
C THR A 207 -15.71 10.59 7.91
N GLN A 208 -15.24 10.36 6.68
CA GLN A 208 -14.27 11.24 6.03
C GLN A 208 -14.77 12.69 5.96
N THR A 209 -16.01 12.88 5.53
CA THR A 209 -16.61 14.23 5.41
C THR A 209 -16.70 14.94 6.76
N CYS A 210 -16.96 14.22 7.84
CA CYS A 210 -17.00 14.75 9.21
C CYS A 210 -15.59 15.09 9.72
N LEU A 211 -14.63 14.21 9.50
CA LEU A 211 -13.23 14.41 9.89
C LEU A 211 -12.59 15.60 9.19
N ASP A 212 -12.89 15.75 7.90
CA ASP A 212 -12.45 16.86 7.05
C ASP A 212 -13.01 18.20 7.55
N LYS A 213 -14.30 18.25 7.94
CA LYS A 213 -14.91 19.48 8.51
C LYS A 213 -14.26 19.91 9.81
N ASN A 214 -13.85 18.96 10.65
CA ASN A 214 -13.38 19.25 12.00
C ASN A 214 -11.83 19.26 12.12
N LYS A 215 -11.08 19.01 11.04
CA LYS A 215 -9.60 18.89 11.02
C LYS A 215 -9.02 17.99 12.12
N ILE A 216 -9.74 16.93 12.51
CA ILE A 216 -9.46 16.19 13.76
C ILE A 216 -8.26 15.24 13.64
N ILE A 217 -7.91 14.75 12.45
CA ILE A 217 -6.93 13.68 12.32
C ILE A 217 -5.81 14.05 11.35
N ASP A 218 -4.61 14.23 11.90
CA ASP A 218 -3.39 14.32 11.14
C ASP A 218 -2.65 12.96 11.18
N ILE A 219 -3.05 12.02 10.31
CA ILE A 219 -2.36 10.73 10.20
C ILE A 219 -1.01 10.97 9.53
N LYS A 220 0.05 11.03 10.34
CA LYS A 220 1.43 11.14 9.83
C LYS A 220 1.78 9.88 9.04
N SER A 221 2.19 10.06 7.78
CA SER A 221 2.72 9.01 6.92
C SER A 221 3.99 8.43 7.54
N PRO A 222 4.03 7.14 7.92
CA PRO A 222 5.27 6.60 8.44
C PRO A 222 6.18 6.06 7.33
N TYR A 223 5.71 5.87 6.08
CA TYR A 223 6.50 5.14 5.07
C TYR A 223 6.27 5.52 3.59
N SER A 224 7.38 5.67 2.86
CA SER A 224 7.45 5.52 1.40
C SER A 224 7.80 4.05 1.07
N SER A 225 6.80 3.18 0.91
CA SER A 225 7.06 1.79 0.51
C SER A 225 7.55 1.72 -0.94
N LYS A 226 8.75 1.17 -1.17
CA LYS A 226 9.25 0.87 -2.53
C LYS A 226 8.36 -0.17 -3.22
N SER A 227 8.07 0.00 -4.50
CA SER A 227 7.22 -0.91 -5.29
C SER A 227 7.73 -2.37 -5.28
N SER A 228 9.04 -2.58 -5.15
CA SER A 228 9.64 -3.91 -5.00
C SER A 228 9.17 -4.64 -3.74
N SER A 229 9.02 -3.94 -2.61
CA SER A 229 8.52 -4.54 -1.37
C SER A 229 7.05 -4.96 -1.47
N VAL A 230 6.26 -4.26 -2.29
CA VAL A 230 4.86 -4.58 -2.55
C VAL A 230 4.74 -5.82 -3.42
N ILE A 231 5.56 -5.91 -4.47
CA ILE A 231 5.61 -7.07 -5.36
C ILE A 231 6.06 -8.31 -4.60
N VAL A 232 7.14 -8.23 -3.82
CA VAL A 232 7.62 -9.37 -3.02
C VAL A 232 6.59 -9.76 -1.95
N GLY A 233 5.87 -8.79 -1.37
CA GLY A 233 4.76 -9.05 -0.46
C GLY A 233 3.60 -9.79 -1.14
N GLY A 234 3.19 -9.34 -2.33
CA GLY A 234 2.18 -10.02 -3.15
C GLY A 234 2.59 -11.45 -3.51
N ILE A 235 3.84 -11.64 -3.96
CA ILE A 235 4.41 -12.97 -4.26
C ILE A 235 4.41 -13.86 -3.01
N SER A 236 4.79 -13.33 -1.84
CA SER A 236 4.78 -14.08 -0.59
C SER A 236 3.39 -14.61 -0.24
N ILE A 237 2.35 -13.79 -0.44
CA ILE A 237 0.95 -14.17 -0.19
C ILE A 237 0.47 -15.21 -1.22
N ILE A 238 0.80 -15.04 -2.51
CA ILE A 238 0.48 -16.03 -3.55
C ILE A 238 1.12 -17.39 -3.22
N LEU A 239 2.39 -17.39 -2.81
CA LEU A 239 3.10 -18.61 -2.42
C LEU A 239 2.51 -19.25 -1.16
N MET A 240 2.06 -18.46 -0.17
CA MET A 240 1.34 -18.98 0.99
C MET A 240 0.01 -19.62 0.58
N ILE A 241 -0.74 -19.00 -0.33
CA ILE A 241 -2.00 -19.56 -0.85
C ILE A 241 -1.72 -20.88 -1.59
N SER A 242 -0.73 -20.92 -2.48
CA SER A 242 -0.33 -22.15 -3.19
C SER A 242 0.10 -23.27 -2.24
N TYR A 243 0.90 -22.94 -1.21
CA TYR A 243 1.27 -23.87 -0.14
C TYR A 243 0.03 -24.43 0.56
N TYR A 244 -0.97 -23.58 0.84
CA TYR A 244 -2.18 -24.00 1.52
C TYR A 244 -3.14 -24.82 0.64
N LEU A 245 -3.14 -24.59 -0.68
CA LEU A 245 -3.95 -25.36 -1.64
C LEU A 245 -3.39 -26.76 -1.96
N PHE A 246 -2.08 -26.96 -1.74
CA PHE A 246 -1.44 -28.27 -1.86
C PHE A 246 -1.74 -29.18 -0.65
N PRO A 247 -2.04 -30.49 -0.83
CA PRO A 247 -2.22 -31.26 -2.08
C PRO A 247 -3.69 -31.38 -2.52
N ASN A 248 -4.63 -31.13 -1.60
CA ASN A 248 -5.98 -31.69 -1.68
C ASN A 248 -6.96 -30.97 -2.63
N LYS A 249 -6.68 -29.74 -3.08
CA LYS A 249 -7.66 -28.96 -3.87
C LYS A 249 -7.29 -28.77 -5.34
N TRP A 250 -6.02 -28.89 -5.72
CA TRP A 250 -5.55 -28.64 -7.09
C TRP A 250 -4.84 -29.86 -7.66
N TYR A 251 -5.59 -30.71 -8.35
CA TYR A 251 -5.10 -31.92 -9.02
C TYR A 251 -3.91 -31.65 -9.95
N PHE A 252 -3.89 -30.49 -10.60
CA PHE A 252 -2.75 -30.06 -11.42
C PHE A 252 -1.45 -29.93 -10.63
N ILE A 253 -1.49 -29.34 -9.43
CA ILE A 253 -0.30 -29.16 -8.58
C ILE A 253 0.16 -30.52 -8.03
N HIS A 254 -0.78 -31.40 -7.67
CA HIS A 254 -0.51 -32.77 -7.26
C HIS A 254 0.28 -33.54 -8.33
N CYS A 255 -0.25 -33.63 -9.56
CA CYS A 255 0.42 -34.33 -10.66
C CYS A 255 1.76 -33.71 -11.05
N LEU A 256 1.91 -32.39 -10.96
CA LEU A 256 3.16 -31.71 -11.26
C LEU A 256 4.23 -32.06 -10.24
N ILE A 257 3.87 -32.15 -8.96
CA ILE A 257 4.79 -32.54 -7.88
C ILE A 257 5.11 -34.04 -7.93
N GLU A 258 4.16 -34.92 -8.20
CA GLU A 258 4.46 -36.35 -8.43
C GLU A 258 5.45 -36.55 -9.58
N LYS A 259 5.29 -35.78 -10.66
CA LYS A 259 6.25 -35.79 -11.78
C LYS A 259 7.64 -35.28 -11.41
N ILE A 260 7.74 -34.28 -10.52
CA ILE A 260 9.02 -33.73 -10.07
C ILE A 260 9.70 -34.66 -9.05
N ILE A 261 8.91 -35.25 -8.14
CA ILE A 261 9.41 -36.08 -7.04
C ILE A 261 9.65 -37.54 -7.49
N HIS A 262 9.09 -37.95 -8.64
CA HIS A 262 9.13 -39.33 -9.13
C HIS A 262 8.59 -40.34 -8.10
N SER A 263 7.62 -39.93 -7.29
CA SER A 263 6.94 -40.76 -6.28
C SER A 263 5.49 -40.34 -6.18
N ASP A 264 4.61 -41.33 -6.03
CA ASP A 264 3.20 -41.10 -5.74
C ASP A 264 3.03 -40.49 -4.35
N ILE A 265 2.07 -39.59 -4.19
CA ILE A 265 1.78 -38.92 -2.91
C ILE A 265 0.71 -39.73 -2.17
N GLU A 266 1.11 -40.51 -1.15
CA GLU A 266 0.19 -41.36 -0.38
C GLU A 266 -0.28 -40.69 0.92
N VAL A 267 0.64 -40.05 1.63
CA VAL A 267 0.37 -39.42 2.93
C VAL A 267 0.93 -38.02 2.94
N VAL A 268 0.07 -37.04 3.25
CA VAL A 268 0.49 -35.65 3.45
C VAL A 268 0.08 -35.16 4.82
N SER A 269 1.08 -34.79 5.63
CA SER A 269 0.86 -34.03 6.86
C SER A 269 1.38 -32.61 6.68
N LYS A 270 0.68 -31.64 7.26
CA LYS A 270 0.95 -30.23 7.00
C LYS A 270 0.78 -29.43 8.26
N ASN A 271 1.73 -28.53 8.49
CA ASN A 271 1.63 -27.50 9.51
C ASN A 271 1.84 -26.13 8.87
N LEU A 272 2.01 -25.09 9.68
CA LEU A 272 2.16 -23.72 9.18
C LEU A 272 3.47 -23.49 8.41
N LEU A 273 4.52 -24.26 8.75
CA LEU A 273 5.90 -24.07 8.30
C LEU A 273 6.34 -25.08 7.23
N PHE A 274 5.85 -26.32 7.29
CA PHE A 274 6.30 -27.43 6.48
C PHE A 274 5.17 -28.39 6.07
N ILE A 275 5.30 -28.94 4.87
CA ILE A 275 4.51 -30.08 4.39
C ILE A 275 5.42 -31.29 4.38
N PHE A 276 4.98 -32.36 5.02
CA PHE A 276 5.60 -33.67 4.93
C PHE A 276 4.84 -34.51 3.91
N ILE A 277 5.57 -34.98 2.89
CA ILE A 277 5.07 -35.94 1.91
C ILE A 277 5.73 -37.29 2.20
N ASN A 278 4.91 -38.33 2.34
CA ASN A 278 5.32 -39.72 2.58
C ASN A 278 6.34 -39.89 3.71
N ASN A 279 6.33 -38.99 4.70
CA ASN A 279 7.30 -38.88 5.79
C ASN A 279 8.78 -38.82 5.35
N LYS A 280 9.06 -38.53 4.08
CA LYS A 280 10.42 -38.50 3.50
C LYS A 280 10.80 -37.12 2.98
N ILE A 281 9.83 -36.34 2.51
CA ILE A 281 10.08 -35.08 1.83
C ILE A 281 9.45 -33.94 2.61
N ILE A 282 10.24 -32.91 2.88
CA ILE A 282 9.83 -31.71 3.61
C ILE A 282 9.79 -30.54 2.64
N ILE A 283 8.62 -29.95 2.43
CA ILE A 283 8.44 -28.75 1.63
C ILE A 283 8.16 -27.57 2.57
N PRO A 284 9.09 -26.59 2.70
CA PRO A 284 8.87 -25.41 3.54
C PRO A 284 7.85 -24.44 2.93
N ASN A 285 7.16 -23.70 3.79
CA ASN A 285 6.26 -22.62 3.41
C ASN A 285 7.06 -21.37 3.00
N VAL A 286 7.59 -21.41 1.77
CA VAL A 286 8.44 -20.35 1.20
C VAL A 286 7.73 -18.99 1.22
N GLY A 287 6.41 -18.98 0.98
CA GLY A 287 5.61 -17.76 1.07
C GLY A 287 5.63 -17.14 2.46
N LEU A 288 5.43 -17.96 3.50
CA LEU A 288 5.47 -17.49 4.89
C LEU A 288 6.88 -17.02 5.28
N MET A 289 7.93 -17.73 4.86
CA MET A 289 9.31 -17.32 5.12
C MET A 289 9.64 -15.96 4.48
N LEU A 290 9.22 -15.73 3.23
CA LEU A 290 9.35 -14.44 2.56
C LEU A 290 8.56 -13.33 3.25
N PHE A 291 7.36 -13.65 3.74
CA PHE A 291 6.53 -12.71 4.48
C PHE A 291 7.18 -12.30 5.81
N ILE A 292 7.67 -13.26 6.59
CA ILE A 292 8.41 -13.02 7.85
C ILE A 292 9.67 -12.19 7.58
N TYR A 293 10.43 -12.51 6.52
CA TYR A 293 11.60 -11.73 6.13
C TYR A 293 11.25 -10.26 5.82
N LEU A 294 10.15 -10.01 5.08
CA LEU A 294 9.70 -8.66 4.78
C LEU A 294 9.26 -7.89 6.02
N VAL A 295 8.57 -8.55 6.95
CA VAL A 295 8.18 -7.96 8.23
C VAL A 295 9.42 -7.61 9.05
N ASN A 296 10.36 -8.54 9.22
CA ASN A 296 11.61 -8.31 9.95
C ASN A 296 12.47 -7.20 9.33
N LYS A 297 12.61 -7.18 8.01
CA LYS A 297 13.33 -6.11 7.29
C LYS A 297 12.68 -4.74 7.51
N LYS A 298 11.36 -4.67 7.56
CA LYS A 298 10.63 -3.43 7.86
C LYS A 298 10.77 -3.00 9.32
N VAL A 299 10.64 -3.94 10.26
CA VAL A 299 10.80 -3.68 11.70
C VAL A 299 12.22 -3.20 12.03
N ASN A 300 13.24 -3.82 11.44
CA ASN A 300 14.63 -3.40 11.65
C ASN A 300 14.94 -2.03 11.01
N GLY A 301 14.33 -1.71 9.86
CA GLY A 301 14.39 -0.36 9.29
C GLY A 301 13.70 0.70 10.15
N MET A 302 12.67 0.32 10.90
CA MET A 302 11.99 1.18 11.89
C MET A 302 12.89 1.54 13.06
N ILE A 303 13.65 0.57 13.56
CA ILE A 303 14.50 0.75 14.75
C ILE A 303 15.73 1.59 14.40
N SER A 304 16.28 1.46 13.20
CA SER A 304 17.43 2.27 12.78
C SER A 304 17.10 3.75 12.57
N LEU A 305 15.88 4.07 12.09
CA LEU A 305 15.41 5.46 11.90
C LEU A 305 15.07 6.19 13.19
N ARG A 306 14.92 5.49 14.34
CA ARG A 306 14.69 6.10 15.66
C ARG A 306 15.99 6.45 16.42
N ARG A 307 17.15 6.00 15.92
CA ARG A 307 18.46 6.24 16.56
C ARG A 307 19.24 7.42 15.96
N TYR A 308 18.65 8.16 15.03
CA TYR A 308 19.20 9.38 14.41
C TYR A 308 18.17 10.50 14.51
#